data_AF-A0A535RL75-F1
#
_entry.id   AF-A0A535RL75-F1
#
_cell.length_a   1.000
_cell.length_b   1.000
_cell.length_c   1.000
_cell.angle_alpha   90.00
_cell.angle_beta   90.00
_cell.angle_gamma   90.00
#
_symmetry.space_group_name_H-M   'P 1'
#
loop_
_entity.id
_entity.type
_entity.pdbx_description
1 polymer ?
#
loop_
_entity_poly.entity_id
_entity_poly.type
_entity_poly.pdbx_seq_one_letter_code
_entity_poly.pdbx_strand_id
1 'polypeptide(L)'
;MPVDWVTFDCYGTLIDWERGIPDALLPLLPPRTDRRALAEWYIAMEAQFEKEGYHLYRDVLDRVGRRVLRSLDAPIPDEMTSPLPSSLAD
;
A
#
# COMPACT_ATOMS: atom_id res chain seq x y z
N MET A 1 14.00 15.01 -33.41
CA MET A 1 14.43 13.59 -33.37
C MET A 1 13.24 12.79 -32.87
N PRO A 2 12.84 11.68 -33.51
CA PRO A 2 11.80 10.82 -32.97
C PRO A 2 12.31 10.13 -31.70
N VAL A 3 11.39 9.80 -30.78
CA VAL A 3 11.68 9.03 -29.58
C VAL A 3 11.48 7.55 -29.92
N ASP A 4 12.51 6.74 -29.72
CA ASP A 4 12.45 5.30 -30.04
C ASP A 4 11.83 4.47 -28.92
N TRP A 5 12.02 4.86 -27.65
CA TRP A 5 11.48 4.16 -26.48
C TRP A 5 11.13 5.09 -25.34
N VAL A 6 10.10 4.72 -24.56
CA VAL A 6 9.72 5.36 -23.31
C VAL A 6 9.54 4.29 -22.24
N THR A 7 10.14 4.49 -21.08
CA THR A 7 9.90 3.70 -19.87
C THR A 7 9.29 4.58 -18.80
N PHE A 8 8.36 4.04 -18.04
CA PHE A 8 7.77 4.70 -16.89
C PHE A 8 7.53 3.67 -15.79
N ASP A 9 7.41 4.15 -14.57
CA ASP A 9 7.07 3.33 -13.43
C ASP A 9 5.58 2.91 -13.49
N CYS A 10 5.27 1.64 -13.22
CA CYS A 10 3.88 1.19 -13.22
C CYS A 10 3.13 1.77 -12.03
N TYR A 11 3.61 1.55 -10.81
CA TYR A 11 2.82 1.75 -9.61
C TYR A 11 2.77 3.21 -9.15
N GLY A 12 3.83 3.98 -9.34
CA GLY A 12 3.87 5.42 -9.08
C GLY A 12 3.48 6.30 -10.28
N THR A 13 3.11 5.72 -11.43
CA THR A 13 2.62 6.52 -12.58
C THR A 13 1.24 6.08 -13.08
N LEU A 14 0.98 4.78 -13.24
CA LEU A 14 -0.28 4.29 -13.84
C LEU A 14 -1.37 3.97 -12.83
N ILE A 15 -1.01 3.58 -11.60
CA ILE A 15 -1.99 3.08 -10.62
C ILE A 15 -2.35 4.18 -9.64
N ASP A 16 -3.65 4.40 -9.44
CA ASP A 16 -4.18 5.35 -8.45
C ASP A 16 -4.16 4.74 -7.03
N TRP A 17 -2.99 4.76 -6.40
CA TRP A 17 -2.81 4.26 -5.04
C TRP A 17 -3.38 5.17 -3.97
N GLU A 18 -3.34 6.48 -4.19
CA GLU A 18 -3.92 7.46 -3.27
C GLU A 18 -5.40 7.21 -3.05
N ARG A 19 -6.08 6.64 -4.05
CA ARG A 19 -7.43 6.10 -3.90
C ARG A 19 -7.48 4.65 -3.45
N GLY A 20 -6.74 3.76 -4.13
CA GLY A 20 -6.88 2.31 -3.96
C GLY A 20 -6.52 1.81 -2.57
N ILE A 21 -5.45 2.34 -1.98
CA ILE A 21 -5.00 1.91 -0.65
C ILE A 21 -6.01 2.29 0.44
N PRO A 22 -6.47 3.56 0.54
CA PRO A 22 -7.52 3.89 1.48
C PRO A 22 -8.83 3.14 1.23
N ASP A 23 -9.25 2.94 -0.02
CA ASP A 23 -10.47 2.18 -0.34
C ASP A 23 -10.43 0.77 0.26
N ALA A 24 -9.26 0.12 0.25
CA ALA A 24 -9.07 -1.22 0.81
C ALA A 24 -8.93 -1.25 2.35
N LEU A 25 -8.33 -0.23 2.96
CA LEU A 25 -8.02 -0.22 4.41
C LEU A 25 -9.13 0.41 5.27
N LEU A 26 -9.83 1.43 4.76
CA LEU A 26 -10.88 2.14 5.51
C LEU A 26 -11.99 1.24 6.09
N PRO A 27 -12.43 0.15 5.43
CA PRO A 27 -13.43 -0.76 6.01
C PRO A 27 -12.99 -1.42 7.33
N LEU A 28 -11.69 -1.45 7.61
CA LEU A 28 -11.11 -2.06 8.81
C LEU A 28 -10.80 -1.03 9.91
N LEU A 29 -11.01 0.27 9.63
CA LEU A 29 -10.61 1.37 10.49
C LEU A 29 -11.85 2.07 11.09
N PRO A 30 -11.67 2.86 12.17
CA PRO A 30 -12.76 3.63 12.75
C PRO A 30 -13.46 4.53 11.72
N PRO A 31 -14.78 4.75 11.87
CA PRO A 31 -15.52 5.67 11.02
C PRO A 31 -14.88 7.07 11.02
N ARG A 32 -14.89 7.74 9.87
CA ARG A 32 -14.30 9.09 9.66
C ARG A 32 -12.77 9.16 9.76
N THR A 33 -12.07 8.03 9.64
CA THR A 33 -10.62 8.05 9.39
C THR A 33 -10.32 8.89 8.13
N ASP A 34 -9.37 9.81 8.23
CA ASP A 34 -9.03 10.70 7.11
C ASP A 34 -8.32 9.91 6.00
N ARG A 35 -8.93 9.93 4.81
CA ARG A 35 -8.47 9.17 3.66
C ARG A 35 -7.08 9.60 3.18
N ARG A 36 -6.83 10.92 3.14
CA ARG A 36 -5.58 11.46 2.61
C ARG A 36 -4.43 11.18 3.57
N ALA A 37 -4.64 11.41 4.86
CA ALA A 37 -3.69 11.08 5.90
C ALA A 37 -3.35 9.57 5.91
N LEU A 38 -4.35 8.70 5.67
CA LEU A 38 -4.12 7.26 5.55
C LEU A 38 -3.21 6.90 4.36
N ALA A 39 -3.44 7.50 3.20
CA ALA A 39 -2.57 7.31 2.02
C ALA A 39 -1.14 7.82 2.28
N GLU A 40 -1.00 9.05 2.79
CA GLU A 40 0.30 9.65 3.14
C GLU A 40 1.06 8.78 4.17
N TRP A 41 0.36 8.27 5.18
CA TRP A 41 0.93 7.40 6.20
C TRP A 41 1.42 6.07 5.61
N TYR A 42 0.62 5.44 4.74
CA TYR A 42 1.01 4.22 4.06
C TYR A 42 2.31 4.43 3.26
N ILE A 43 2.38 5.48 2.43
CA ILE A 43 3.56 5.80 1.61
C ILE A 43 4.80 5.98 2.49
N ALA A 44 4.65 6.67 3.62
CA ALA A 44 5.75 6.86 4.56
C ALA A 44 6.24 5.54 5.19
N MET A 45 5.33 4.61 5.48
CA MET A 45 5.69 3.28 6.03
C MET A 45 6.30 2.35 4.99
N GLU A 46 5.79 2.38 3.76
CA GLU A 46 6.37 1.64 2.64
C GLU A 46 7.81 2.07 2.39
N ALA A 47 8.06 3.39 2.30
CA ALA A 47 9.41 3.93 2.12
C ALA A 47 10.37 3.59 3.28
N GLN A 48 9.87 3.28 4.48
CA GLN A 48 10.69 2.74 5.57
C GLN A 48 11.03 1.27 5.35
N PHE A 49 10.05 0.48 4.92
CA PHE A 49 10.20 -0.96 4.69
C PHE A 49 11.12 -1.25 3.49
N GLU A 50 11.00 -0.50 2.40
CA GLU A 50 11.85 -0.66 1.20
C GLU A 50 13.34 -0.39 1.48
N LYS A 51 13.67 0.36 2.54
CA LYS A 51 15.06 0.59 2.96
C LYS A 51 15.71 -0.63 3.61
N GLU A 52 14.93 -1.63 4.03
CA GLU A 52 15.42 -2.86 4.64
C GLU A 52 16.06 -3.81 3.60
N GLY A 53 15.72 -3.64 2.32
CA GLY A 53 16.28 -4.42 1.21
C GLY A 53 15.25 -4.73 0.14
N TYR A 54 15.60 -5.65 -0.76
CA TYR A 54 14.66 -6.13 -1.76
C TYR A 54 13.60 -7.03 -1.12
N HIS A 55 12.34 -6.73 -1.40
CA HIS A 55 11.19 -7.52 -1.00
C HIS A 55 10.29 -7.78 -2.21
N LEU A 56 9.60 -8.92 -2.23
CA LEU A 56 8.54 -9.11 -3.21
C LEU A 56 7.46 -8.07 -2.96
N TYR A 57 6.96 -7.45 -4.02
CA TYR A 57 6.00 -6.36 -3.88
C TYR A 57 4.70 -6.80 -3.16
N ARG A 58 4.28 -8.06 -3.33
CA ARG A 58 3.18 -8.64 -2.52
C ARG A 58 3.46 -8.66 -1.02
N ASP A 59 4.71 -8.86 -0.61
CA ASP A 59 5.11 -8.89 0.80
C ASP A 59 5.17 -7.47 1.36
N VAL A 60 5.55 -6.49 0.53
CA VAL A 60 5.47 -5.06 0.88
C VAL A 60 4.01 -4.70 1.19
N LEU A 61 3.08 -5.00 0.28
CA LEU A 61 1.65 -4.74 0.46
C LEU A 61 1.06 -5.41 1.71
N ASP A 62 1.45 -6.66 2.00
CA ASP A 62 0.98 -7.35 3.21
C ASP A 62 1.55 -6.72 4.48
N ARG A 63 2.87 -6.63 4.57
CA ARG A 63 3.57 -6.19 5.79
C ARG A 63 3.29 -4.74 6.12
N VAL A 64 3.35 -3.86 5.13
CA VAL A 64 3.07 -2.42 5.31
C VAL A 64 1.61 -2.23 5.66
N GLY A 65 0.67 -2.86 4.93
CA GLY A 65 -0.76 -2.77 5.23
C GLY A 65 -1.09 -3.20 6.66
N ARG A 66 -0.53 -4.33 7.12
CA ARG A 66 -0.70 -4.81 8.51
C ARG A 66 -0.06 -3.87 9.53
N ARG A 67 1.07 -3.26 9.20
CA ARG A 67 1.74 -2.29 10.07
C ARG A 67 0.94 -1.00 10.21
N VAL A 68 0.35 -0.50 9.12
CA VAL A 68 -0.56 0.66 9.14
C VAL A 68 -1.75 0.37 10.05
N LEU A 69 -2.44 -0.75 9.82
CA LEU A 69 -3.59 -1.18 10.62
C LEU A 69 -3.25 -1.30 12.11
N ARG A 70 -2.12 -1.94 12.46
CA ARG A 70 -1.63 -1.99 13.85
C ARG A 70 -1.34 -0.61 14.44
N SER A 71 -0.81 0.32 13.66
CA SER A 71 -0.45 1.67 14.13
C SER A 71 -1.66 2.57 14.35
N LEU A 72 -2.82 2.18 13.81
CA LEU A 72 -4.10 2.85 13.97
C LEU A 72 -5.04 2.07 14.92
N ASP A 73 -4.46 1.23 15.80
CA ASP A 73 -5.17 0.41 16.79
C ASP A 73 -6.25 -0.52 16.20
N ALA A 74 -6.06 -0.96 14.94
CA ALA A 74 -6.94 -1.89 14.24
C ALA A 74 -6.19 -3.14 13.73
N PRO A 75 -5.48 -3.89 14.60
CA PRO A 75 -4.75 -5.09 14.18
C PRO A 75 -5.69 -6.13 13.56
N ILE A 76 -5.21 -6.83 12.53
CA ILE A 76 -5.84 -8.05 12.01
C ILE A 76 -5.12 -9.30 12.54
N PRO A 77 -5.77 -10.47 12.61
CA PRO A 77 -5.14 -11.73 13.03
C PRO A 77 -3.87 -12.08 12.25
N ASP A 78 -2.96 -12.83 12.86
CA ASP A 78 -1.66 -13.20 12.28
C ASP A 78 -1.82 -14.16 11.07
N GLU A 79 -2.93 -14.87 10.99
CA GLU A 79 -3.29 -15.76 9.88
C GLU A 79 -3.89 -15.01 8.69
N MET A 80 -4.34 -13.77 8.87
CA MET A 80 -4.96 -12.97 7.80
C MET A 80 -3.94 -12.09 7.09
N THR A 81 -3.97 -12.08 5.76
CA THR A 81 -3.24 -11.08 4.98
C THR A 81 -3.95 -9.73 5.02
N SER A 82 -3.19 -8.65 4.85
CA SER A 82 -3.76 -7.35 4.53
C SER A 82 -4.64 -7.46 3.27
N PRO A 83 -5.62 -6.57 3.07
CA PRO A 83 -6.44 -6.59 1.87
C PRO A 83 -5.65 -6.16 0.61
N LEU A 84 -4.48 -5.53 0.76
CA LEU A 84 -3.76 -4.91 -0.36
C LEU A 84 -3.19 -5.90 -1.38
N PRO A 85 -2.56 -7.04 -1.01
CA PRO A 85 -2.08 -8.03 -1.97
C PRO A 85 -3.16 -8.62 -2.88
N SER A 86 -4.43 -8.55 -2.50
CA SER A 86 -5.55 -9.04 -3.33
C SER A 86 -5.76 -8.22 -4.61
N SER A 87 -5.14 -7.04 -4.69
CA SER A 87 -5.13 -6.21 -5.91
C SER A 87 -4.20 -6.74 -7.00
N LEU A 88 -3.29 -7.67 -6.65
CA LEU A 88 -2.36 -8.26 -7.59
C LEU A 88 -2.98 -9.48 -8.27
N ALA A 89 -2.63 -9.71 -9.54
CA ALA A 89 -2.94 -10.97 -10.20
C ALA A 89 -2.17 -12.14 -9.53
N ASP A 90 -2.72 -13.34 -9.65
CA ASP A 90 -2.10 -14.59 -9.16
C ASP A 90 -0.76 -14.90 -9.84
#